data_AF-A0A7Y3K501-F1
#
_entry.id   AF-A0A7Y3K501-F1
#
_cell.length_a   1.000
_cell.length_b   1.000
_cell.length_c   1.000
_cell.angle_alpha   90.00
_cell.angle_beta   90.00
_cell.angle_gamma   90.00
#
_symmetry.space_group_name_H-M   'P 1'
#
loop_
_entity.id
_entity.type
_entity.pdbx_description
1 polymer ?
#
loop_
_entity_poly.entity_id
_entity_poly.type
_entity_poly.pdbx_seq_one_letter_code
_entity_poly.pdbx_strand_id
1 'polypeptide(L)'
;MIFTTPSAAQPHEPAPLAAPFAWPRLLRPIAVLCLLVIGMGMAACSQTSSSSAAQRKTLPHRRVYTICFYGLAGHNPTRTFGNEWLQTLAVHAQAHLYRWDQPLEALSDLLTRLDAHANHNITRRELAGVTIRVIGYSWGAITAANFVQMLNRCAYATTSGWKAAEPIPVALLITLDPVNFVHTTTGVSANVKTYINYYEDRGGYSHMRCSWPEVNRTLVLGNNFDALLSGDYLPSKAQGTHEIDVDKKWATRKVYMRFTPPDFPTTPHGVNVAVSLAGDQVNHDTLPWFVYRNVLRDLNACN
;
A
#
# COMPACT_ATOMS: atom_id res chain seq x y z
N MET A 1 -28.35 44.29 -58.20
CA MET A 1 -28.83 43.82 -56.89
C MET A 1 -29.62 42.56 -57.11
N ILE A 2 -29.10 41.42 -56.69
CA ILE A 2 -29.77 40.11 -56.71
C ILE A 2 -29.72 39.63 -55.26
N PHE A 3 -30.88 39.43 -54.65
CA PHE A 3 -31.02 38.85 -53.31
C PHE A 3 -31.09 37.33 -53.45
N THR A 4 -30.16 36.61 -52.83
CA THR A 4 -30.25 35.16 -52.59
C THR A 4 -30.54 34.93 -51.11
N THR A 5 -31.60 34.18 -50.83
CA THR A 5 -32.00 33.74 -49.48
C THR A 5 -31.12 32.58 -49.01
N PRO A 6 -30.81 32.46 -47.70
CA PRO A 6 -30.03 31.36 -47.18
C PRO A 6 -30.88 30.09 -47.04
N SER A 7 -30.28 28.96 -47.41
CA SER A 7 -30.80 27.60 -47.28
C SER A 7 -30.84 27.18 -45.81
N ALA A 8 -31.96 26.59 -45.37
CA ALA A 8 -32.14 26.04 -44.04
C ALA A 8 -31.30 24.76 -43.87
N ALA A 9 -30.38 24.77 -42.91
CA ALA A 9 -29.61 23.59 -42.52
C ALA A 9 -30.51 22.58 -41.78
N GLN A 10 -30.45 21.32 -42.18
CA GLN A 10 -31.13 20.22 -41.51
C GLN A 10 -30.48 19.91 -40.15
N PRO A 11 -31.25 19.49 -39.13
CA PRO A 11 -30.71 19.06 -37.85
C PRO A 11 -30.02 17.69 -37.99
N HIS A 12 -28.77 17.61 -37.55
CA HIS A 12 -28.04 16.35 -37.41
C HIS A 12 -28.66 15.52 -36.27
N GLU A 13 -29.11 14.30 -36.59
CA GLU A 13 -29.42 13.27 -35.60
C GLU A 13 -28.15 12.87 -34.82
N PRO A 14 -28.22 12.73 -33.48
CA PRO A 14 -27.11 12.19 -32.70
C PRO A 14 -26.96 10.68 -32.95
N ALA A 15 -25.72 10.25 -33.15
CA ALA A 15 -25.36 8.84 -33.31
C ALA A 15 -25.79 8.00 -32.08
N PRO A 16 -26.26 6.75 -32.28
CA PRO A 16 -26.68 5.89 -31.18
C PRO A 16 -25.50 5.52 -30.27
N LEU A 17 -25.73 5.64 -28.97
CA LEU A 17 -24.84 5.19 -27.89
C LEU A 17 -24.53 3.70 -28.05
N ALA A 18 -23.24 3.37 -28.17
CA ALA A 18 -22.76 2.00 -28.15
C ALA A 18 -23.09 1.33 -26.80
N ALA A 19 -23.67 0.14 -26.88
CA ALA A 19 -24.05 -0.68 -25.73
C ALA A 19 -22.85 -1.05 -24.83
N PRO A 20 -23.08 -1.28 -23.52
CA PRO A 20 -22.00 -1.60 -22.58
C PRO A 20 -21.37 -2.96 -22.89
N PHE A 21 -20.04 -2.96 -22.89
CA PHE A 21 -19.17 -4.12 -23.10
C PHE A 21 -19.38 -5.15 -21.97
N ALA A 22 -20.01 -6.27 -22.29
CA ALA A 22 -20.15 -7.41 -21.37
C ALA A 22 -18.85 -8.21 -21.36
N TRP A 23 -18.12 -8.20 -20.24
CA TRP A 23 -16.95 -9.05 -20.04
C TRP A 23 -17.36 -10.53 -19.91
N PRO A 24 -16.68 -11.47 -20.57
CA PRO A 24 -16.97 -12.89 -20.44
C PRO A 24 -16.56 -13.39 -19.05
N ARG A 25 -17.53 -13.94 -18.31
CA ARG A 25 -17.30 -14.78 -17.13
C ARG A 25 -16.65 -16.09 -17.56
N LEU A 26 -15.33 -16.17 -17.48
CA LEU A 26 -14.58 -17.41 -17.55
C LEU A 26 -13.38 -17.27 -16.63
N LEU A 27 -13.39 -18.02 -15.53
CA LEU A 27 -12.27 -18.82 -15.03
C LEU A 27 -12.75 -19.59 -13.79
N ARG A 28 -12.81 -20.92 -13.94
CA ARG A 28 -12.97 -21.88 -12.84
C ARG A 28 -11.65 -21.97 -12.06
N PRO A 29 -11.67 -22.38 -10.77
CA PRO A 29 -10.47 -22.45 -9.96
C PRO A 29 -9.58 -23.62 -10.40
N ILE A 30 -8.29 -23.35 -10.59
CA ILE A 30 -7.24 -24.37 -10.66
C ILE A 30 -7.02 -24.86 -9.23
N ALA A 31 -7.39 -26.12 -8.97
CA ALA A 31 -7.03 -26.82 -7.75
C ALA A 31 -5.51 -27.05 -7.75
N VAL A 32 -4.81 -26.39 -6.82
CA VAL A 32 -3.40 -26.67 -6.54
C VAL A 32 -3.32 -27.92 -5.66
N LEU A 33 -2.89 -29.01 -6.28
CA LEU A 33 -2.60 -30.29 -5.64
C LEU A 33 -1.38 -30.13 -4.72
N CYS A 34 -1.58 -30.27 -3.41
CA CYS A 34 -0.50 -30.35 -2.44
C CYS A 34 0.20 -31.72 -2.54
N LEU A 35 1.48 -31.72 -2.93
CA LEU A 35 2.33 -32.90 -2.90
C LEU A 35 2.95 -33.03 -1.50
N LEU A 36 2.50 -34.04 -0.78
CA LEU A 36 3.02 -34.47 0.51
C LEU A 36 4.27 -35.34 0.26
N VAL A 37 5.47 -34.85 0.58
CA VAL A 37 6.68 -35.69 0.61
C VAL A 37 7.02 -35.98 2.07
N ILE A 38 6.73 -37.20 2.48
CA ILE A 38 7.16 -37.76 3.77
C ILE A 38 8.59 -38.29 3.57
N GLY A 39 9.57 -37.59 4.13
CA GLY A 39 10.94 -38.08 4.27
C GLY A 39 11.22 -38.41 5.73
N MET A 40 11.12 -39.70 6.08
CA MET A 40 11.62 -40.23 7.35
C MET A 40 13.15 -40.29 7.30
N GLY A 41 13.81 -39.71 8.29
CA GLY A 41 15.24 -39.86 8.53
C GLY A 41 15.54 -39.64 10.01
N MET A 42 15.52 -40.73 10.79
CA MET A 42 16.09 -40.74 12.13
C MET A 42 17.60 -40.98 12.02
N ALA A 43 18.41 -40.18 12.72
CA ALA A 43 19.68 -40.64 13.28
C ALA A 43 20.22 -39.69 14.37
N ALA A 44 20.37 -40.28 15.56
CA ALA A 44 21.44 -40.14 16.54
C ALA A 44 21.76 -38.78 17.20
N CYS A 45 21.45 -38.76 18.51
CA CYS A 45 22.21 -38.17 19.60
C CYS A 45 23.72 -37.98 19.35
N SER A 46 24.20 -36.76 19.63
CA SER A 46 25.33 -36.60 20.54
C SER A 46 25.20 -35.28 21.29
N GLN A 47 25.09 -35.38 22.62
CA GLN A 47 25.25 -34.25 23.54
C GLN A 47 26.73 -34.15 23.86
N THR A 48 27.35 -33.04 23.50
CA THR A 48 28.59 -32.58 24.11
C THR A 48 28.32 -31.22 24.72
N SER A 49 28.11 -31.25 26.03
CA SER A 49 28.14 -30.11 26.92
C SER A 49 29.56 -29.53 26.96
N SER A 50 29.73 -28.33 26.44
CA SER A 50 30.84 -27.45 26.83
C SER A 50 30.26 -26.13 27.33
N SER A 51 30.32 -25.97 28.65
CA SER A 51 30.15 -24.70 29.32
C SER A 51 31.28 -23.76 28.93
N SER A 52 30.97 -22.63 28.30
CA SER A 52 31.86 -21.47 28.37
C SER A 52 31.07 -20.17 28.32
N ALA A 53 31.36 -19.33 29.31
CA ALA A 53 31.11 -17.90 29.39
C ALA A 53 29.73 -17.41 28.94
N ALA A 54 28.87 -17.13 29.93
CA ALA A 54 27.79 -16.18 29.81
C ALA A 54 28.34 -14.81 29.39
N GLN A 55 28.56 -14.62 28.08
CA GLN A 55 28.50 -13.32 27.44
C GLN A 55 27.09 -12.81 27.71
N ARG A 56 26.97 -11.90 28.69
CA ARG A 56 25.89 -10.92 28.72
C ARG A 56 25.96 -10.16 27.39
N LYS A 57 25.36 -10.71 26.33
CA LYS A 57 24.95 -9.96 25.16
C LYS A 57 24.03 -8.89 25.70
N THR A 58 24.54 -7.66 25.78
CA THR A 58 23.75 -6.43 25.86
C THR A 58 22.50 -6.63 25.00
N LEU A 59 21.33 -6.37 25.58
CA LEU A 59 20.05 -6.43 24.88
C LEU A 59 20.23 -5.75 23.52
N PRO A 60 19.96 -6.46 22.41
CA PRO A 60 20.18 -5.88 21.08
C PRO A 60 19.41 -4.56 21.01
N HIS A 61 20.06 -3.52 20.49
CA HIS A 61 19.40 -2.26 20.15
C HIS A 61 18.07 -2.58 19.47
N ARG A 62 16.98 -1.94 19.92
CA ARG A 62 15.64 -2.13 19.35
C ARG A 62 15.72 -1.87 17.85
N ARG A 63 15.51 -2.92 17.04
CA ARG A 63 15.59 -2.85 15.58
C ARG A 63 14.21 -2.53 15.03
N VAL A 64 14.12 -1.51 14.17
CA VAL A 64 12.88 -1.18 13.48
C VAL A 64 13.02 -1.59 12.01
N TYR A 65 12.07 -2.38 11.50
CA TYR A 65 11.97 -2.70 10.08
C TYR A 65 10.66 -2.15 9.55
N THR A 66 10.74 -1.20 8.64
CA THR A 66 9.59 -0.68 7.91
C THR A 66 9.60 -1.25 6.49
N ILE A 67 8.50 -1.87 6.08
CA ILE A 67 8.32 -2.50 4.77
C ILE A 67 7.17 -1.77 4.07
N CYS A 68 7.38 -1.38 2.81
CA CYS A 68 6.42 -0.63 2.03
C CYS A 68 6.14 -1.34 0.70
N PHE A 69 4.87 -1.60 0.40
CA PHE A 69 4.41 -2.16 -0.86
C PHE A 69 3.68 -1.12 -1.69
N TYR A 70 4.18 -0.83 -2.90
CA TYR A 70 3.53 0.11 -3.81
C TYR A 70 2.66 -0.62 -4.86
N GLY A 71 1.58 0.03 -5.29
CA GLY A 71 0.59 -0.53 -6.22
C GLY A 71 1.01 -0.52 -7.71
N LEU A 72 0.06 -0.85 -8.59
CA LEU A 72 0.29 -1.07 -10.03
C LEU A 72 0.89 0.12 -10.78
N ALA A 73 0.66 1.35 -10.31
CA ALA A 73 1.12 2.58 -10.96
C ALA A 73 2.64 2.80 -10.79
N GLY A 74 3.45 1.85 -11.22
CA GLY A 74 4.90 1.90 -11.18
C GLY A 74 5.41 3.18 -11.85
N HIS A 75 6.11 3.99 -11.06
CA HIS A 75 7.08 5.00 -11.48
C HIS A 75 6.72 5.73 -12.79
N ASN A 76 5.69 6.60 -12.77
CA ASN A 76 5.59 7.64 -13.78
C ASN A 76 6.28 8.90 -13.25
N PRO A 77 7.54 9.18 -13.64
CA PRO A 77 8.33 10.31 -13.12
C PRO A 77 7.77 11.69 -13.48
N THR A 78 6.65 11.74 -14.21
CA THR A 78 5.95 12.98 -14.58
C THR A 78 4.72 13.25 -13.70
N ARG A 79 4.33 12.34 -12.80
CA ARG A 79 3.11 12.46 -12.00
C ARG A 79 3.41 12.35 -10.51
N THR A 80 3.34 13.50 -9.84
CA THR A 80 3.69 13.72 -8.41
C THR A 80 2.68 13.15 -7.41
N PHE A 81 1.89 12.15 -7.79
CA PHE A 81 0.81 11.56 -7.00
C PHE A 81 0.92 10.02 -6.97
N GLY A 82 0.38 9.36 -5.95
CA GLY A 82 0.52 7.91 -5.76
C GLY A 82 1.90 7.45 -5.24
N ASN A 83 2.67 6.74 -6.06
CA ASN A 83 3.83 5.96 -5.59
C ASN A 83 5.07 6.78 -5.19
N GLU A 84 5.29 7.98 -5.76
CA GLU A 84 6.39 8.88 -5.36
C GLU A 84 6.28 9.31 -3.90
N TRP A 85 5.05 9.42 -3.41
CA TRP A 85 4.80 9.68 -2.00
C TRP A 85 5.30 8.53 -1.12
N LEU A 86 5.06 7.27 -1.52
CA LEU A 86 5.52 6.13 -0.74
C LEU A 86 7.05 6.06 -0.74
N GLN A 87 7.70 6.47 -1.82
CA GLN A 87 9.16 6.61 -1.87
C GLN A 87 9.64 7.68 -0.88
N THR A 88 9.00 8.84 -0.86
CA THR A 88 9.31 9.91 0.11
C THR A 88 9.09 9.44 1.54
N LEU A 89 7.97 8.76 1.81
CA LEU A 89 7.69 8.15 3.11
C LEU A 89 8.75 7.13 3.49
N ALA A 90 9.16 6.28 2.56
CA ALA A 90 10.17 5.27 2.80
C ALA A 90 11.52 5.88 3.16
N VAL A 91 11.93 6.98 2.53
CA VAL A 91 13.13 7.72 2.94
C VAL A 91 13.01 8.22 4.38
N HIS A 92 11.89 8.86 4.74
CA HIS A 92 11.69 9.39 6.09
C HIS A 92 11.56 8.30 7.17
N ALA A 93 10.94 7.17 6.83
CA ALA A 93 10.69 6.05 7.73
C ALA A 93 11.78 4.97 7.69
N GLN A 94 12.86 5.20 6.93
CA GLN A 94 13.93 4.22 6.67
C GLN A 94 13.37 2.86 6.22
N ALA A 95 12.39 2.90 5.31
CA ALA A 95 11.66 1.73 4.86
C ALA A 95 12.27 1.08 3.61
N HIS A 96 12.09 -0.23 3.52
CA HIS A 96 12.35 -1.01 2.32
C HIS A 96 11.13 -0.99 1.40
N LEU A 97 11.34 -0.60 0.14
CA LEU A 97 10.28 -0.50 -0.87
C LEU A 97 10.25 -1.74 -1.74
N TYR A 98 9.06 -2.30 -1.91
CA TYR A 98 8.79 -3.46 -2.76
C TYR A 98 7.58 -3.16 -3.65
N ARG A 99 7.55 -3.75 -4.83
CA ARG A 99 6.34 -3.79 -5.66
C ARG A 99 5.30 -4.69 -5.04
N TRP A 100 4.04 -4.47 -5.38
CA TRP A 100 2.93 -5.36 -5.03
C TRP A 100 3.15 -6.83 -5.44
N ASP A 101 3.96 -7.12 -6.46
CA ASP A 101 4.29 -8.47 -6.93
C ASP A 101 5.58 -9.06 -6.33
N GLN A 102 6.19 -8.38 -5.34
CA GLN A 102 7.43 -8.82 -4.67
C GLN A 102 7.27 -9.24 -3.18
N PRO A 103 6.16 -9.87 -2.72
CA PRO A 103 6.01 -10.23 -1.31
C PRO A 103 7.01 -11.28 -0.83
N LEU A 104 7.47 -12.19 -1.71
CA LEU A 104 8.44 -13.24 -1.36
C LEU A 104 9.85 -12.68 -1.19
N GLU A 105 10.23 -11.67 -1.98
CA GLU A 105 11.48 -10.95 -1.84
C GLU A 105 11.52 -10.18 -0.52
N ALA A 106 10.47 -9.42 -0.23
CA ALA A 106 10.30 -8.74 1.05
C ALA A 106 10.37 -9.70 2.25
N LEU A 107 9.79 -10.90 2.10
CA LEU A 107 9.83 -11.92 3.13
C LEU A 107 11.26 -12.43 3.33
N SER A 108 11.94 -12.81 2.25
CA SER A 108 13.31 -13.30 2.31
C SER A 108 14.26 -12.29 2.96
N ASP A 109 14.16 -11.02 2.58
CA ASP A 109 14.96 -9.93 3.14
C ASP A 109 14.72 -9.74 4.64
N LEU A 110 13.45 -9.74 5.05
CA LEU A 110 13.09 -9.60 6.46
C LEU A 110 13.61 -10.78 7.27
N LEU A 111 13.35 -12.02 6.83
CA LEU A 111 13.76 -13.22 7.57
C LEU A 111 15.28 -13.32 7.70
N THR A 112 16.02 -12.97 6.64
CA THR A 112 17.49 -12.88 6.66
C THR A 112 17.99 -11.85 7.68
N ARG A 113 17.30 -10.72 7.83
CA ARG A 113 17.64 -9.69 8.82
C ARG A 113 17.29 -10.08 10.26
N LEU A 114 16.24 -10.89 10.43
CA LEU A 114 15.80 -11.37 11.73
C LEU A 114 16.75 -12.44 12.28
N ASP A 115 17.24 -13.33 11.42
CA ASP A 115 18.14 -14.43 11.75
C ASP A 115 19.58 -13.95 12.01
N ALA A 116 19.86 -13.69 13.27
CA ALA A 116 21.16 -13.26 13.75
C ALA A 116 22.21 -14.40 13.74
N HIS A 117 21.77 -15.65 13.51
CA HIS A 117 22.60 -16.84 13.59
C HIS A 117 22.84 -17.51 12.24
N ALA A 118 22.23 -17.01 11.16
CA ALA A 118 22.33 -17.53 9.80
C ALA A 118 22.02 -19.04 9.71
N ASN A 119 21.03 -19.51 10.48
CA ASN A 119 20.64 -20.91 10.56
C ASN A 119 19.19 -21.18 10.13
N HIS A 120 18.53 -20.16 9.58
CA HIS A 120 17.14 -20.15 9.12
C HIS A 120 16.10 -20.46 10.21
N ASN A 121 16.47 -20.36 11.49
CA ASN A 121 15.61 -20.58 12.63
C ASN A 121 15.47 -19.30 13.47
N ILE A 122 14.38 -18.58 13.26
CA ILE A 122 14.08 -17.34 13.98
C ILE A 122 13.53 -17.68 15.37
N THR A 123 14.27 -17.32 16.40
CA THR A 123 13.96 -17.55 17.80
C THR A 123 13.09 -16.44 18.39
N ARG A 124 12.40 -16.73 19.51
CA ARG A 124 11.66 -15.71 20.28
C ARG A 124 12.51 -14.53 20.70
N ARG A 125 13.80 -14.77 21.03
CA ARG A 125 14.72 -13.71 21.45
C ARG A 125 15.03 -12.76 20.31
N GLU A 126 15.17 -13.27 19.08
CA GLU A 126 15.39 -12.43 17.90
C GLU A 126 14.19 -11.55 17.59
N LEU A 127 12.98 -12.07 17.81
CA LEU A 127 11.72 -11.32 17.64
C LEU A 127 11.49 -10.28 18.75
N ALA A 128 11.84 -10.59 20.00
CA ALA A 128 11.59 -9.70 21.14
C ALA A 128 12.26 -8.31 21.03
N GLY A 129 13.35 -8.21 20.28
CA GLY A 129 14.08 -6.95 20.07
C GLY A 129 13.68 -6.19 18.81
N VAL A 130 12.59 -6.56 18.13
CA VAL A 130 12.26 -6.06 16.80
C VAL A 130 10.87 -5.42 16.77
N THR A 131 10.76 -4.30 16.04
CA THR A 131 9.50 -3.64 15.71
C THR A 131 9.31 -3.68 14.19
N ILE A 132 8.33 -4.45 13.72
CA ILE A 132 8.01 -4.56 12.30
C ILE A 132 6.81 -3.68 11.98
N ARG A 133 6.96 -2.83 10.96
CA ARG A 133 5.92 -1.96 10.42
C ARG A 133 5.72 -2.28 8.95
N VAL A 134 4.48 -2.39 8.52
CA VAL A 134 4.14 -2.67 7.13
C VAL A 134 3.19 -1.60 6.63
N ILE A 135 3.43 -1.10 5.43
CA ILE A 135 2.61 -0.11 4.77
C ILE A 135 2.33 -0.60 3.36
N GLY A 136 1.12 -0.41 2.86
CA GLY A 136 0.85 -0.64 1.45
C GLY A 136 -0.16 0.35 0.89
N TYR A 137 -0.03 0.64 -0.41
CA TYR A 137 -0.94 1.48 -1.15
C TYR A 137 -1.56 0.73 -2.33
N SER A 138 -2.86 0.90 -2.59
CA SER A 138 -3.54 0.28 -3.73
C SER A 138 -3.42 -1.25 -3.70
N TRP A 139 -3.03 -1.90 -4.79
CA TRP A 139 -2.71 -3.34 -4.76
C TRP A 139 -1.57 -3.69 -3.81
N GLY A 140 -0.64 -2.76 -3.56
CA GLY A 140 0.39 -2.93 -2.53
C GLY A 140 -0.21 -3.01 -1.12
N ALA A 141 -1.36 -2.41 -0.85
CA ALA A 141 -2.07 -2.56 0.43
C ALA A 141 -2.63 -3.98 0.60
N ILE A 142 -3.15 -4.57 -0.48
CA ILE A 142 -3.56 -5.97 -0.49
C ILE A 142 -2.34 -6.90 -0.31
N THR A 143 -1.23 -6.61 -0.99
CA THR A 143 0.04 -7.33 -0.79
C THR A 143 0.53 -7.23 0.64
N ALA A 144 0.45 -6.05 1.27
CA ALA A 144 0.82 -5.82 2.65
C ALA A 144 -0.03 -6.67 3.61
N ALA A 145 -1.36 -6.71 3.40
CA ALA A 145 -2.25 -7.56 4.17
C ALA A 145 -1.91 -9.06 4.01
N ASN A 146 -1.64 -9.52 2.78
CA ASN A 146 -1.24 -10.89 2.52
C ASN A 146 0.15 -11.23 3.11
N PHE A 147 1.09 -10.28 3.05
CA PHE A 147 2.42 -10.41 3.62
C PHE A 147 2.38 -10.62 5.14
N VAL A 148 1.57 -9.85 5.87
CA VAL A 148 1.43 -10.08 7.33
C VAL A 148 0.79 -11.42 7.65
N GLN A 149 -0.08 -11.96 6.77
CA GLN A 149 -0.58 -13.34 6.90
C GLN A 149 0.53 -14.37 6.69
N MET A 150 1.45 -14.15 5.75
CA MET A 150 2.61 -15.03 5.54
C MET A 150 3.48 -15.07 6.81
N LEU A 151 3.75 -13.91 7.40
CA LEU A 151 4.47 -13.80 8.68
C LEU A 151 3.76 -14.53 9.84
N ASN A 152 2.43 -14.53 9.83
CA ASN A 152 1.64 -15.29 10.81
C ASN A 152 1.82 -16.81 10.67
N ARG A 153 2.05 -17.29 9.44
CA ARG A 153 2.17 -18.72 9.11
C ARG A 153 3.58 -19.29 9.29
N CYS A 154 4.62 -18.45 9.37
CA CYS A 154 6.01 -18.87 9.55
C CYS A 154 6.26 -19.72 10.82
N ALA A 155 5.34 -19.69 11.79
CA ALA A 155 5.38 -20.54 12.98
C ALA A 155 4.97 -22.00 12.72
N TYR A 156 4.14 -22.22 11.71
CA TYR A 156 3.42 -23.48 11.49
C TYR A 156 3.89 -24.23 10.25
N ALA A 157 4.49 -23.52 9.30
CA ALA A 157 5.03 -24.11 8.08
C ALA A 157 6.39 -23.50 7.75
N THR A 158 7.31 -24.33 7.25
CA THR A 158 8.54 -23.84 6.66
C THR A 158 8.20 -23.00 5.45
N THR A 159 8.43 -21.69 5.54
CA THR A 159 8.19 -20.77 4.42
C THR A 159 9.52 -20.49 3.78
N SER A 160 9.75 -21.00 2.57
CA SER A 160 11.03 -20.86 1.85
C SER A 160 12.25 -21.38 2.64
N GLY A 161 12.09 -22.46 3.41
CA GLY A 161 13.16 -23.03 4.23
C GLY A 161 13.37 -22.36 5.59
N TRP A 162 12.60 -21.31 5.90
CA TRP A 162 12.64 -20.61 7.18
C TRP A 162 11.66 -21.18 8.19
N LYS A 163 12.07 -21.22 9.46
CA LYS A 163 11.21 -21.59 10.58
C LYS A 163 11.24 -20.49 11.64
N ALA A 164 10.07 -20.05 12.09
CA ALA A 164 9.94 -19.19 13.26
C ALA A 164 9.42 -19.97 14.46
N ALA A 165 9.88 -19.64 15.66
CA ALA A 165 9.41 -20.28 16.90
C ALA A 165 7.94 -19.94 17.22
N GLU A 166 7.43 -18.84 16.68
CA GLU A 166 6.07 -18.33 16.87
C GLU A 166 5.69 -17.38 15.73
N PRO A 167 4.40 -16.99 15.58
CA PRO A 167 3.99 -16.04 14.56
C PRO A 167 4.79 -14.75 14.68
N ILE A 168 5.34 -14.26 13.57
CA ILE A 168 6.17 -13.05 13.59
C ILE A 168 5.25 -11.85 13.85
N PRO A 169 5.43 -11.12 14.97
CA PRO A 169 4.53 -10.04 15.34
C PRO A 169 4.77 -8.80 14.47
N VAL A 170 3.67 -8.17 14.06
CA VAL A 170 3.69 -6.92 13.31
C VAL A 170 3.11 -5.84 14.22
N ALA A 171 3.92 -4.83 14.53
CA ALA A 171 3.51 -3.78 15.47
C ALA A 171 2.46 -2.85 14.86
N LEU A 172 2.59 -2.56 13.57
CA LEU A 172 1.70 -1.67 12.83
C LEU A 172 1.58 -2.10 11.37
N LEU A 173 0.35 -2.24 10.89
CA LEU A 173 0.01 -2.30 9.47
C LEU A 173 -0.78 -1.05 9.10
N ILE A 174 -0.36 -0.35 8.04
CA ILE A 174 -1.13 0.73 7.44
C ILE A 174 -1.48 0.35 6.00
N THR A 175 -2.76 0.40 5.65
CA THR A 175 -3.22 0.29 4.26
C THR A 175 -3.77 1.61 3.79
N LEU A 176 -3.46 1.95 2.55
CA LEU A 176 -3.90 3.17 1.88
C LEU A 176 -4.64 2.77 0.62
N ASP A 177 -5.91 3.09 0.55
CA ASP A 177 -6.81 2.79 -0.54
C ASP A 177 -6.63 1.38 -1.12
N PRO A 178 -6.82 0.32 -0.31
CA PRO A 178 -6.66 -1.04 -0.79
C PRO A 178 -7.67 -1.36 -1.89
N VAL A 179 -7.24 -2.04 -2.96
CA VAL A 179 -8.10 -2.34 -4.11
C VAL A 179 -8.17 -3.86 -4.33
N ASN A 180 -9.28 -4.48 -3.94
CA ASN A 180 -9.43 -5.91 -3.68
C ASN A 180 -10.23 -6.68 -4.76
N PHE A 181 -10.13 -6.29 -6.04
CA PHE A 181 -10.92 -6.94 -7.11
C PHE A 181 -10.10 -7.85 -8.07
N VAL A 182 -8.80 -7.58 -8.27
CA VAL A 182 -7.89 -8.43 -9.07
C VAL A 182 -6.87 -9.12 -8.19
N HIS A 183 -6.30 -8.39 -7.23
CA HIS A 183 -5.46 -8.95 -6.18
C HIS A 183 -6.32 -9.05 -4.93
N THR A 184 -6.47 -10.26 -4.37
CA THR A 184 -7.39 -10.46 -3.23
C THR A 184 -6.70 -10.76 -1.92
N THR A 185 -7.35 -10.38 -0.82
CA THR A 185 -6.97 -10.79 0.53
C THR A 185 -8.18 -11.26 1.33
N THR A 186 -7.95 -12.16 2.29
CA THR A 186 -8.95 -12.57 3.29
C THR A 186 -9.00 -11.63 4.50
N GLY A 187 -8.17 -10.58 4.50
CA GLY A 187 -8.12 -9.56 5.54
C GLY A 187 -6.82 -9.56 6.34
N VAL A 188 -6.84 -8.84 7.47
CA VAL A 188 -5.68 -8.63 8.34
C VAL A 188 -5.60 -9.72 9.41
N SER A 189 -4.43 -10.32 9.58
CA SER A 189 -4.17 -11.41 10.53
C SER A 189 -3.95 -10.95 11.97
N ALA A 190 -4.14 -11.86 12.92
CA ALA A 190 -4.08 -11.59 14.36
C ALA A 190 -2.68 -11.31 14.93
N ASN A 191 -1.60 -11.58 14.17
CA ASN A 191 -0.24 -11.18 14.54
C ASN A 191 0.00 -9.67 14.37
N VAL A 192 -0.97 -8.92 13.83
CA VAL A 192 -0.93 -7.47 13.75
C VAL A 192 -1.48 -6.87 15.04
N LYS A 193 -0.68 -6.06 15.72
CA LYS A 193 -1.08 -5.35 16.94
C LYS A 193 -2.01 -4.18 16.60
N THR A 194 -1.59 -3.29 15.70
CA THR A 194 -2.35 -2.13 15.27
C THR A 194 -2.53 -2.16 13.77
N TYR A 195 -3.76 -2.04 13.31
CA TYR A 195 -4.12 -1.92 11.91
C TYR A 195 -4.85 -0.59 11.67
N ILE A 196 -4.40 0.17 10.68
CA ILE A 196 -5.02 1.43 10.27
C ILE A 196 -5.27 1.37 8.76
N ASN A 197 -6.51 1.51 8.35
CA ASN A 197 -6.90 1.64 6.96
C ASN A 197 -7.31 3.09 6.68
N TYR A 198 -6.64 3.72 5.73
CA TYR A 198 -7.10 4.96 5.13
C TYR A 198 -7.66 4.63 3.76
N TYR A 199 -8.92 4.97 3.50
CA TYR A 199 -9.54 4.68 2.22
C TYR A 199 -10.52 5.79 1.82
N GLU A 200 -10.86 5.84 0.54
CA GLU A 200 -11.98 6.60 0.00
C GLU A 200 -12.90 5.65 -0.80
N ASP A 201 -14.20 5.63 -0.51
CA ASP A 201 -15.13 4.66 -1.11
C ASP A 201 -15.89 5.19 -2.34
N ARG A 202 -15.55 6.40 -2.81
CA ARG A 202 -16.30 7.12 -3.85
C ARG A 202 -15.75 6.86 -5.25
N GLY A 203 -14.44 6.73 -5.37
CA GLY A 203 -13.71 6.79 -6.62
C GLY A 203 -13.85 8.14 -7.33
N GLY A 204 -13.68 8.12 -8.65
CA GLY A 204 -13.73 9.30 -9.50
C GLY A 204 -12.45 10.13 -9.48
N TYR A 205 -12.58 11.42 -9.82
CA TYR A 205 -11.43 12.31 -9.94
C TYR A 205 -11.20 13.11 -8.67
N SER A 206 -9.93 13.51 -8.51
CA SER A 206 -9.53 14.49 -7.53
C SER A 206 -9.77 15.91 -8.02
N HIS A 207 -10.28 16.77 -7.15
CA HIS A 207 -10.56 18.18 -7.48
C HIS A 207 -9.75 19.13 -6.58
N MET A 208 -8.53 19.45 -7.00
CA MET A 208 -7.66 20.37 -6.27
C MET A 208 -7.99 21.83 -6.59
N ARG A 209 -8.07 22.67 -5.55
CA ARG A 209 -8.18 24.12 -5.75
C ARG A 209 -6.79 24.74 -5.79
N CYS A 210 -6.45 25.37 -6.90
CA CYS A 210 -5.25 26.19 -7.04
C CYS A 210 -5.52 27.59 -6.49
N SER A 211 -4.71 28.04 -5.53
CA SER A 211 -4.71 29.41 -5.05
C SER A 211 -3.38 30.06 -5.41
N TRP A 212 -3.28 30.53 -6.65
CA TRP A 212 -2.19 31.40 -7.12
C TRP A 212 -2.74 32.81 -7.36
N PRO A 213 -1.98 33.89 -7.09
CA PRO A 213 -2.46 35.28 -7.19
C PRO A 213 -3.17 35.68 -8.49
N GLU A 214 -3.06 34.90 -9.57
CA GLU A 214 -3.64 35.19 -10.89
C GLU A 214 -4.53 34.05 -11.42
N VAL A 215 -4.62 32.91 -10.71
CA VAL A 215 -5.32 31.70 -11.19
C VAL A 215 -6.13 31.09 -10.05
N ASN A 216 -7.41 31.42 -9.98
CA ASN A 216 -8.40 30.67 -9.20
C ASN A 216 -9.03 29.61 -10.12
N ARG A 217 -8.44 28.42 -10.14
CA ARG A 217 -8.92 27.30 -10.96
C ARG A 217 -8.97 26.01 -10.15
N THR A 218 -9.89 25.14 -10.53
CA THR A 218 -9.92 23.74 -10.07
C THR A 218 -9.10 22.89 -11.04
N LEU A 219 -8.13 22.17 -10.50
CA LEU A 219 -7.38 21.14 -11.21
C LEU A 219 -8.07 19.81 -10.98
N VAL A 220 -8.37 19.12 -12.07
CA VAL A 220 -8.89 17.76 -12.03
C VAL A 220 -7.71 16.82 -12.21
N LEU A 221 -7.49 15.94 -11.25
CA LEU A 221 -6.40 14.98 -11.23
C LEU A 221 -6.95 13.55 -11.17
N GLY A 222 -6.16 12.62 -11.73
CA GLY A 222 -6.54 11.23 -11.91
C GLY A 222 -6.62 10.86 -13.38
N ASN A 223 -6.38 9.60 -13.69
CA ASN A 223 -6.64 9.05 -15.02
C ASN A 223 -7.94 8.24 -15.00
N ASN A 224 -8.44 7.86 -16.19
CA ASN A 224 -9.71 7.12 -16.29
C ASN A 224 -9.68 5.79 -15.52
N PHE A 225 -8.53 5.13 -15.43
CA PHE A 225 -8.40 3.89 -14.66
C PHE A 225 -8.47 4.16 -13.16
N ASP A 226 -7.71 5.13 -12.64
CA ASP A 226 -7.72 5.46 -11.20
C ASP A 226 -9.08 6.00 -10.75
N ALA A 227 -9.80 6.70 -11.65
CA ALA A 227 -11.16 7.16 -11.39
C ALA A 227 -12.20 6.03 -11.26
N LEU A 228 -11.87 4.82 -11.70
CA LEU A 228 -12.70 3.62 -11.50
C LEU A 228 -12.33 2.86 -10.22
N LEU A 229 -11.24 3.24 -9.56
CA LEU A 229 -10.81 2.63 -8.31
C LEU A 229 -11.51 3.32 -7.14
N SER A 230 -11.77 2.53 -6.11
CA SER A 230 -12.18 2.98 -4.78
C SER A 230 -11.51 2.05 -3.77
N GLY A 231 -11.21 2.59 -2.60
CA GLY A 231 -10.61 1.85 -1.51
C GLY A 231 -11.61 0.95 -0.80
N ASP A 232 -11.17 -0.26 -0.49
CA ASP A 232 -11.93 -1.26 0.20
C ASP A 232 -11.75 -1.19 1.72
N TYR A 233 -12.81 -1.56 2.44
CA TYR A 233 -12.68 -2.03 3.81
C TYR A 233 -12.03 -3.42 3.81
N LEU A 234 -11.03 -3.65 4.66
CA LEU A 234 -10.44 -4.97 4.85
C LEU A 234 -10.88 -5.57 6.19
N PRO A 235 -11.53 -6.75 6.21
CA PRO A 235 -11.82 -7.45 7.46
C PRO A 235 -10.55 -7.63 8.29
N SER A 236 -10.63 -7.39 9.60
CA SER A 236 -9.44 -7.42 10.46
C SER A 236 -9.61 -8.33 11.67
N LYS A 237 -8.55 -9.08 11.97
CA LYS A 237 -8.35 -9.81 13.23
C LYS A 237 -7.28 -9.16 14.10
N ALA A 238 -6.80 -7.97 13.74
CA ALA A 238 -5.81 -7.24 14.53
C ALA A 238 -6.40 -6.79 15.88
N GLN A 239 -5.55 -6.65 16.90
CA GLN A 239 -5.99 -6.30 18.26
C GLN A 239 -6.59 -4.88 18.33
N GLY A 240 -5.94 -3.92 17.67
CA GLY A 240 -6.46 -2.58 17.44
C GLY A 240 -6.69 -2.36 15.95
N THR A 241 -7.90 -1.96 15.58
CA THR A 241 -8.26 -1.67 14.18
C THR A 241 -8.88 -0.28 14.09
N HIS A 242 -8.43 0.50 13.10
CA HIS A 242 -8.94 1.82 12.80
C HIS A 242 -9.21 1.94 11.30
N GLU A 243 -10.49 1.97 10.95
CA GLU A 243 -10.95 2.24 9.59
C GLU A 243 -11.25 3.72 9.47
N ILE A 244 -10.63 4.39 8.49
CA ILE A 244 -10.72 5.82 8.30
C ILE A 244 -11.14 6.10 6.86
N ASP A 245 -12.44 6.31 6.72
CA ASP A 245 -13.04 6.81 5.48
C ASP A 245 -12.75 8.30 5.34
N VAL A 246 -11.84 8.64 4.43
CA VAL A 246 -11.28 9.99 4.30
C VAL A 246 -12.29 10.98 3.76
N ASP A 247 -13.14 10.53 2.83
CA ASP A 247 -14.19 11.31 2.20
C ASP A 247 -15.23 11.81 3.22
N LYS A 248 -15.53 11.03 4.26
CA LYS A 248 -16.51 11.34 5.31
C LYS A 248 -15.87 11.99 6.50
N LYS A 249 -14.83 11.38 7.07
CA LYS A 249 -14.20 11.86 8.31
C LYS A 249 -13.58 13.24 8.11
N TRP A 250 -13.02 13.48 6.93
CA TRP A 250 -12.26 14.68 6.60
C TRP A 250 -12.82 15.41 5.39
N ALA A 251 -14.12 15.22 5.09
CA ALA A 251 -14.84 15.83 3.99
C ALA A 251 -14.42 17.27 3.72
N THR A 252 -14.47 18.14 4.74
CA THR A 252 -14.20 19.57 4.61
C THR A 252 -12.78 19.98 5.03
N ARG A 253 -11.98 19.05 5.55
CA ARG A 253 -10.63 19.35 6.06
C ARG A 253 -9.68 19.52 4.87
N LYS A 254 -9.19 20.75 4.70
CA LYS A 254 -8.23 21.05 3.64
C LYS A 254 -6.81 20.69 4.05
N VAL A 255 -6.13 19.97 3.17
CA VAL A 255 -4.67 19.80 3.17
C VAL A 255 -4.10 20.71 2.10
N TYR A 256 -2.97 21.34 2.40
CA TYR A 256 -2.30 22.26 1.50
C TYR A 256 -0.92 21.72 1.15
N MET A 257 -0.54 21.81 -0.12
CA MET A 257 0.83 21.53 -0.55
C MET A 257 1.24 22.42 -1.70
N ARG A 258 2.56 22.54 -1.86
CA ARG A 258 3.19 23.09 -3.05
C ARG A 258 3.48 21.95 -4.03
N PHE A 259 2.96 22.08 -5.24
CA PHE A 259 3.10 21.11 -6.32
C PHE A 259 3.51 21.84 -7.59
N THR A 260 4.35 21.23 -8.42
CA THR A 260 4.70 21.74 -9.74
C THR A 260 3.89 20.95 -10.77
N PRO A 261 2.83 21.53 -11.35
CA PRO A 261 2.01 20.83 -12.32
C PRO A 261 2.81 20.53 -13.59
N PRO A 262 2.74 19.31 -14.13
CA PRO A 262 3.39 18.99 -15.41
C PRO A 262 2.79 19.80 -16.57
N ASP A 263 1.52 20.21 -16.45
CA ASP A 263 0.73 20.82 -17.53
C ASP A 263 0.26 22.25 -17.22
N PHE A 264 1.01 23.08 -16.47
CA PHE A 264 0.71 24.51 -16.39
C PHE A 264 1.46 25.27 -17.49
N PRO A 265 0.80 25.61 -18.63
CA PRO A 265 1.47 26.24 -19.77
C PRO A 265 1.86 27.71 -19.52
N THR A 266 1.47 28.30 -18.38
CA THR A 266 1.68 29.71 -18.06
C THR A 266 2.47 29.97 -16.78
N THR A 267 2.90 28.93 -16.06
CA THR A 267 3.89 29.11 -14.99
C THR A 267 5.27 28.88 -15.58
N PRO A 268 6.28 29.72 -15.29
CA PRO A 268 7.66 29.40 -15.61
C PRO A 268 7.95 27.96 -15.16
N HIS A 269 8.66 27.18 -15.98
CA HIS A 269 9.03 25.82 -15.61
C HIS A 269 9.66 25.82 -14.20
N GLY A 270 9.06 25.07 -13.27
CA GLY A 270 9.58 24.92 -11.90
C GLY A 270 8.97 25.80 -10.82
N VAL A 271 7.91 26.57 -11.08
CA VAL A 271 7.27 27.32 -9.98
C VAL A 271 6.21 26.48 -9.25
N ASN A 272 6.43 26.33 -7.94
CA ASN A 272 5.59 25.60 -7.00
C ASN A 272 4.25 26.29 -6.74
N VAL A 273 3.14 25.67 -7.14
CA VAL A 273 1.77 26.15 -6.94
C VAL A 273 1.21 25.67 -5.63
N ALA A 274 0.67 26.58 -4.82
CA ALA A 274 -0.10 26.22 -3.63
C ALA A 274 -1.47 25.66 -4.05
N VAL A 275 -1.69 24.38 -3.77
CA VAL A 275 -2.94 23.68 -3.99
C VAL A 275 -3.55 23.27 -2.65
N SER A 276 -4.88 23.21 -2.61
CA SER A 276 -5.63 22.65 -1.50
C SER A 276 -6.57 21.56 -1.98
N LEU A 277 -6.74 20.53 -1.16
CA LEU A 277 -7.65 19.42 -1.38
C LEU A 277 -8.36 19.11 -0.08
N ALA A 278 -9.68 18.93 -0.12
CA ALA A 278 -10.49 18.46 1.00
C ALA A 278 -10.77 16.95 0.88
N GLY A 279 -11.17 16.28 1.96
CA GLY A 279 -11.34 14.82 1.97
C GLY A 279 -12.39 14.34 0.95
N ASP A 280 -13.47 15.09 0.76
CA ASP A 280 -14.51 14.80 -0.23
C ASP A 280 -14.07 15.03 -1.69
N GLN A 281 -12.89 15.62 -1.86
CA GLN A 281 -12.26 15.86 -3.16
C GLN A 281 -11.15 14.86 -3.45
N VAL A 282 -10.80 13.97 -2.51
CA VAL A 282 -9.78 12.94 -2.68
C VAL A 282 -10.28 11.85 -3.61
N ASN A 283 -9.34 11.23 -4.33
CA ASN A 283 -9.53 9.94 -5.00
C ASN A 283 -8.32 9.04 -4.72
N HIS A 284 -8.35 7.83 -5.26
CA HIS A 284 -7.25 6.85 -5.22
C HIS A 284 -5.84 7.47 -5.28
N ASP A 285 -5.55 8.25 -6.33
CA ASP A 285 -4.22 8.83 -6.57
C ASP A 285 -3.76 9.84 -5.51
N THR A 286 -4.70 10.62 -4.97
CA THR A 286 -4.38 11.71 -4.05
C THR A 286 -4.56 11.32 -2.59
N LEU A 287 -5.15 10.16 -2.30
CA LEU A 287 -5.33 9.68 -0.92
C LEU A 287 -3.99 9.61 -0.18
N PRO A 288 -2.91 8.98 -0.69
CA PRO A 288 -1.65 8.89 0.04
C PRO A 288 -1.09 10.27 0.40
N TRP A 289 -1.22 11.21 -0.54
CA TRP A 289 -0.83 12.60 -0.34
C TRP A 289 -1.65 13.27 0.78
N PHE A 290 -2.97 13.07 0.78
CA PHE A 290 -3.88 13.68 1.74
C PHE A 290 -3.59 13.20 3.16
N VAL A 291 -3.32 11.90 3.32
CA VAL A 291 -3.10 11.28 4.64
C VAL A 291 -1.64 11.28 5.09
N TYR A 292 -0.70 11.84 4.32
CA TYR A 292 0.74 11.76 4.58
C TYR A 292 1.14 12.05 6.03
N ARG A 293 0.71 13.20 6.56
CA ARG A 293 1.07 13.64 7.92
C ARG A 293 0.49 12.74 8.99
N ASN A 294 -0.71 12.20 8.73
CA ASN A 294 -1.36 11.24 9.60
C ASN A 294 -0.56 9.92 9.63
N VAL A 295 -0.19 9.38 8.46
CA VAL A 295 0.64 8.17 8.35
C VAL A 295 1.99 8.33 9.05
N LEU A 296 2.69 9.44 8.81
CA LEU A 296 3.97 9.73 9.49
C LEU A 296 3.84 9.77 11.00
N ARG A 297 2.78 10.42 11.50
CA ARG A 297 2.52 10.47 12.94
C ARG A 297 2.27 9.07 13.49
N ASP A 298 1.49 8.24 12.80
CA ASP A 298 1.16 6.89 13.25
C ASP A 298 2.40 5.98 13.24
N LEU A 299 3.29 6.12 12.24
CA LEU A 299 4.59 5.45 12.22
C LEU A 299 5.47 5.87 13.40
N ASN A 300 5.52 7.18 13.70
CA ASN A 300 6.32 7.71 14.80
C ASN A 300 5.79 7.33 16.18
N ALA A 301 4.48 7.14 16.32
CA ALA A 301 3.84 6.65 17.54
C ALA A 301 4.15 5.16 17.80
N CYS A 302 4.58 4.41 16.77
CA CYS A 302 4.91 2.98 16.85
C CYS A 302 6.40 2.72 17.17
N ASN A 303 7.11 3.67 17.81
CA ASN A 303 8.54 3.57 18.14
C ASN A 303 8.86 2.95 19.49
#